data_AF-A0ABD3D073-F1
#
_entry.id   AF-A0ABD3D073-F1
#
_cell.length_a   1.000
_cell.length_b   1.000
_cell.length_c   1.000
_cell.angle_alpha   90.00
_cell.angle_beta   90.00
_cell.angle_gamma   90.00
#
_symmetry.space_group_name_H-M   'P 1'
#
loop_
_entity.id
_entity.type
_entity.pdbx_description
1 polymer ?
#
loop_
_entity_poly.entity_id
_entity_poly.type
_entity_poly.pdbx_seq_one_letter_code
_entity_poly.pdbx_strand_id
1 'polypeptide(L)'
;MKTVCVTGASGYIPSWLVKFLLQRGYTVKASVQDTDDENKTQRLLTFDRAKERLQLINADLLEEGSFDAVTDGCDGVFHTASLFLLSTSDPQVSFLDLQNYDTCESCPYLIILLIGWKTKEANVEST
;
A
#
# COMPACT_ATOMS: atom_id res chain seq x y z
N MET A 1 9.68 -5.71 16.13
CA MET A 1 9.19 -6.39 14.90
C MET A 1 8.91 -5.30 13.89
N LYS A 2 9.34 -5.43 12.62
CA LYS A 2 9.16 -4.36 11.63
C LYS A 2 7.75 -4.41 11.03
N THR A 3 7.09 -3.26 10.95
CA THR A 3 5.77 -3.08 10.37
C THR A 3 5.90 -2.39 9.02
N VAL A 4 5.26 -2.92 7.99
CA VAL A 4 5.29 -2.34 6.64
C VAL A 4 3.89 -2.14 6.11
N CYS A 5 3.70 -1.07 5.35
CA CYS A 5 2.45 -0.77 4.65
C CYS A 5 2.53 -1.26 3.20
N VAL A 6 1.46 -1.85 2.68
CA VAL A 6 1.28 -2.17 1.26
C VAL A 6 -0.05 -1.56 0.80
N THR A 7 -0.03 -0.63 -0.16
CA THR A 7 -1.27 -0.01 -0.68
C THR A 7 -1.86 -0.81 -1.83
N GLY A 8 -3.18 -0.90 -1.94
CA GLY A 8 -3.86 -1.64 -3.02
C GLY A 8 -3.63 -3.15 -2.96
N ALA A 9 -3.61 -3.71 -1.76
CA ALA A 9 -3.19 -5.09 -1.47
C ALA A 9 -4.01 -6.18 -2.18
N SER A 10 -5.26 -5.90 -2.55
CA SER A 10 -6.13 -6.80 -3.30
C SER A 10 -5.69 -7.02 -4.76
N GLY A 11 -4.77 -6.19 -5.27
CA GLY A 11 -4.21 -6.34 -6.61
C GLY A 11 -3.37 -7.60 -6.79
N TYR A 12 -3.17 -8.00 -8.05
CA TYR A 12 -2.46 -9.25 -8.36
C TYR A 12 -1.03 -9.27 -7.81
N ILE A 13 -0.19 -8.28 -8.17
CA ILE A 13 1.19 -8.16 -7.68
C ILE A 13 1.26 -7.90 -6.16
N PRO A 14 0.54 -6.92 -5.59
CA PRO A 14 0.66 -6.63 -4.17
C PRO A 14 0.16 -7.75 -3.26
N SER A 15 -0.82 -8.56 -3.68
CA SER A 15 -1.23 -9.74 -2.90
C SER A 15 -0.07 -10.74 -2.72
N TRP A 16 0.78 -10.91 -3.73
CA TRP A 16 1.98 -11.74 -3.61
C TRP A 16 3.03 -11.08 -2.72
N LEU A 17 3.21 -9.76 -2.80
CA LEU A 17 4.10 -9.02 -1.92
C LEU A 17 3.70 -9.19 -0.45
N VAL A 18 2.41 -9.04 -0.12
CA VAL A 18 1.87 -9.29 1.22
C VAL A 18 2.21 -10.70 1.69
N LYS A 19 1.97 -11.72 0.85
CA LYS A 19 2.32 -13.12 1.16
C LYS A 19 3.81 -13.27 1.50
N PHE A 20 4.70 -12.72 0.70
CA PHE A 20 6.15 -12.82 0.93
C PHE A 20 6.60 -12.07 2.21
N LEU A 21 6.02 -10.91 2.49
CA LEU A 21 6.31 -10.14 3.70
C LEU A 21 5.88 -10.89 4.97
N LEU A 22 4.68 -11.48 4.96
CA LEU A 22 4.20 -12.33 6.06
C LEU A 22 5.11 -13.54 6.29
N GLN A 23 5.53 -14.22 5.21
CA GLN A 23 6.46 -15.36 5.27
C GLN A 23 7.84 -14.98 5.83
N ARG A 24 8.30 -13.74 5.58
CA ARG A 24 9.55 -13.21 6.14
C ARG A 24 9.42 -12.69 7.57
N GLY A 25 8.23 -12.78 8.15
CA GLY A 25 7.98 -12.39 9.54
C GLY A 25 7.77 -10.89 9.75
N TYR A 26 7.35 -10.14 8.73
CA TYR A 26 6.90 -8.76 8.91
C TYR A 26 5.45 -8.73 9.44
N THR A 27 5.10 -7.63 10.13
CA THR A 27 3.70 -7.23 10.31
C THR A 27 3.32 -6.37 9.11
N VAL A 28 2.21 -6.68 8.45
CA VAL A 28 1.78 -6.01 7.22
C VAL A 28 0.47 -5.28 7.47
N LYS A 29 0.50 -3.95 7.32
CA LYS A 29 -0.70 -3.14 7.15
C LYS A 29 -1.01 -3.06 5.66
N ALA A 30 -2.15 -3.54 5.23
CA ALA A 30 -2.48 -3.69 3.83
C ALA A 30 -3.74 -2.88 3.52
N SER A 31 -3.61 -1.90 2.63
CA SER A 31 -4.74 -1.06 2.23
C SER A 31 -5.58 -1.78 1.17
N VAL A 32 -6.89 -1.77 1.36
CA VAL A 32 -7.89 -2.21 0.37
C VAL A 32 -8.97 -1.14 0.26
N GLN A 33 -9.68 -1.09 -0.87
CA GLN A 33 -10.76 -0.10 -1.04
C GLN A 33 -11.97 -0.40 -0.15
N ASP A 34 -12.27 -1.69 0.03
CA ASP A 34 -13.34 -2.18 0.89
C ASP A 34 -12.87 -3.44 1.62
N THR A 35 -12.78 -3.37 2.95
CA THR A 35 -12.44 -4.51 3.81
C THR A 35 -13.55 -5.56 3.88
N ASP A 36 -14.79 -5.16 3.59
CA ASP A 36 -15.97 -6.01 3.65
C ASP A 36 -16.23 -6.73 2.31
N ASP A 37 -15.52 -6.37 1.23
CA ASP A 37 -15.54 -7.07 -0.05
C ASP A 37 -14.74 -8.38 0.02
N GLU A 38 -15.41 -9.45 0.46
CA GLU A 38 -14.81 -10.78 0.63
C GLU A 38 -14.12 -11.28 -0.66
N ASN A 39 -14.63 -10.93 -1.85
CA ASN A 39 -14.02 -11.37 -3.11
C ASN A 39 -12.59 -10.82 -3.27
N LYS A 40 -12.32 -9.63 -2.74
CA LYS A 40 -11.01 -8.97 -2.80
C LYS A 40 -10.14 -9.26 -1.59
N THR A 41 -10.73 -9.50 -0.42
CA THR A 41 -9.98 -9.65 0.83
C THR A 41 -9.71 -11.10 1.22
N GLN A 42 -10.58 -12.04 0.85
CA GLN A 42 -10.49 -13.45 1.27
C GLN A 42 -9.13 -14.07 0.92
N ARG A 43 -8.60 -13.79 -0.28
CA ARG A 43 -7.28 -14.28 -0.69
C ARG A 43 -6.18 -13.85 0.27
N LEU A 44 -6.19 -12.61 0.74
CA LEU A 44 -5.16 -12.09 1.66
C LEU A 44 -5.25 -12.76 3.04
N LEU A 45 -6.48 -12.99 3.50
CA LEU A 45 -6.76 -13.63 4.79
C LEU A 45 -6.39 -15.13 4.82
N THR A 46 -6.29 -15.78 3.65
CA THR A 46 -5.87 -17.19 3.54
C THR A 46 -4.37 -17.41 3.62
N PHE A 47 -3.55 -16.36 3.59
CA PHE A 47 -2.10 -16.53 3.65
C PHE A 47 -1.64 -17.03 5.02
N ASP A 48 -0.53 -17.77 5.01
CA ASP A 48 0.11 -18.22 6.23
C ASP A 48 0.47 -17.01 7.11
N ARG A 49 0.20 -17.13 8.41
CA ARG A 49 0.40 -16.07 9.42
C ARG A 49 -0.44 -14.79 9.23
N ALA A 50 -1.37 -14.75 8.29
CA ALA A 50 -2.22 -13.57 8.07
C ALA A 50 -3.02 -13.20 9.32
N LYS A 51 -3.65 -14.17 10.00
CA LYS A 51 -4.44 -13.94 11.23
C LYS A 51 -3.66 -13.24 12.36
N GLU A 52 -2.33 -13.40 12.38
CA GLU A 52 -1.47 -12.87 13.43
C GLU A 52 -0.84 -11.52 13.04
N ARG A 53 -0.61 -11.30 11.74
CA ARG A 53 0.33 -10.28 11.25
C ARG A 53 -0.19 -9.43 10.11
N LEU A 54 -1.36 -9.76 9.53
CA LEU A 54 -2.00 -8.96 8.50
C LEU A 54 -3.08 -8.09 9.13
N GLN A 55 -3.02 -6.78 8.86
CA GLN A 55 -4.06 -5.82 9.20
C GLN A 55 -4.60 -5.25 7.90
N LEU A 56 -5.87 -5.53 7.58
CA LEU A 56 -6.56 -4.89 6.46
C LEU A 56 -7.10 -3.55 6.93
N ILE A 57 -6.85 -2.50 6.16
CA ILE A 57 -7.28 -1.14 6.45
C ILE A 57 -7.95 -0.58 5.20
N ASN A 58 -9.13 0.02 5.36
CA ASN A 58 -9.77 0.73 4.27
C ASN A 58 -8.98 1.98 3.90
N ALA A 59 -8.69 2.15 2.62
CA ALA A 59 -8.14 3.37 2.07
C ALA A 59 -8.58 3.55 0.61
N ASP A 60 -9.08 4.73 0.28
CA ASP A 60 -9.44 5.13 -1.07
C ASP A 60 -8.36 6.06 -1.66
N LEU A 61 -8.01 5.82 -2.92
CA LEU A 61 -7.04 6.65 -3.64
C LEU A 61 -7.56 8.07 -3.89
N LEU A 62 -8.88 8.22 -4.00
CA LEU A 62 -9.54 9.48 -4.33
C LEU A 62 -9.88 10.32 -3.09
N GLU A 63 -9.67 9.77 -1.89
CA GLU A 63 -9.94 10.44 -0.63
C GLU A 63 -8.64 10.89 0.04
N GLU A 64 -8.48 12.21 0.19
CA GLU A 64 -7.35 12.80 0.87
C GLU A 64 -7.26 12.33 2.34
N GLY A 65 -6.07 11.95 2.79
CA GLY A 65 -5.83 11.45 4.15
C GLY A 65 -6.25 9.99 4.39
N SER A 66 -6.87 9.32 3.42
CA SER A 66 -7.35 7.93 3.57
C SER A 66 -6.21 6.92 3.82
N PHE A 67 -4.97 7.27 3.47
CA PHE A 67 -3.78 6.44 3.72
C PHE A 67 -3.05 6.72 5.05
N ASP A 68 -3.48 7.71 5.83
CA ASP A 68 -2.78 8.09 7.07
C ASP A 68 -2.79 6.94 8.06
N ALA A 69 -3.94 6.28 8.23
CA ALA A 69 -4.09 5.15 9.15
C ALA A 69 -3.24 3.92 8.75
N VAL A 70 -3.12 3.64 7.44
CA VAL A 70 -2.36 2.48 6.96
C VAL A 70 -0.85 2.73 7.01
N THR A 71 -0.41 3.97 6.85
CA THR A 71 1.00 4.34 6.88
C THR A 71 1.52 4.62 8.29
N ASP A 72 0.64 5.00 9.23
CA ASP A 72 1.03 5.30 10.61
C ASP A 72 1.78 4.13 11.27
N GLY A 73 2.88 4.46 11.96
CA GLY A 73 3.73 3.48 12.64
C GLY A 73 4.43 2.45 11.73
N CYS A 74 4.42 2.62 10.40
CA CYS A 74 5.15 1.75 9.49
C CYS A 74 6.63 2.17 9.35
N ASP A 75 7.52 1.17 9.30
CA ASP A 75 8.94 1.31 8.99
C ASP A 75 9.21 1.51 7.49
N GLY A 76 8.25 1.14 6.64
CA GLY A 76 8.33 1.28 5.19
C GLY A 76 6.97 1.15 4.53
N VAL A 77 6.83 1.78 3.36
CA VAL A 77 5.59 1.79 2.57
C VAL A 77 5.89 1.28 1.16
N PHE A 78 5.16 0.28 0.73
CA PHE A 78 5.12 -0.21 -0.64
C PHE A 78 3.85 0.35 -1.30
N HIS A 79 4.02 1.42 -2.07
CA HIS A 79 2.91 1.99 -2.82
C HIS A 79 2.70 1.22 -4.12
N THR A 80 1.62 0.44 -4.17
CA THR A 80 1.26 -0.43 -5.30
C THR A 80 -0.19 -0.23 -5.75
N ALA A 81 -0.93 0.64 -5.07
CA ALA A 81 -2.22 1.11 -5.55
C ALA A 81 -2.02 1.79 -6.91
N SER A 82 -2.80 1.36 -7.89
CA SER A 82 -2.87 1.98 -9.21
C SER A 82 -4.30 1.80 -9.67
N LEU A 83 -4.97 2.89 -10.03
CA LEU A 83 -6.33 2.81 -10.54
C LEU A 83 -6.29 2.29 -11.98
N PHE A 84 -6.72 1.05 -12.17
CA PHE A 84 -6.81 0.46 -13.50
C PHE A 84 -8.19 0.71 -14.09
N LEU A 85 -8.34 1.79 -14.87
CA LEU A 85 -9.58 2.14 -15.54
C LEU A 85 -9.69 1.37 -16.87
N LEU A 86 -10.49 0.29 -16.89
CA LEU A 86 -10.70 -0.56 -18.07
C LEU A 86 -11.72 -0.01 -19.10
N SER A 87 -12.26 1.19 -18.88
CA SER A 87 -13.27 1.77 -19.75
C SER A 87 -13.25 3.29 -19.64
N THR A 88 -12.49 3.95 -20.49
CA THR A 88 -12.62 5.40 -20.71
C THR A 88 -12.77 5.65 -22.20
N SER A 89 -13.77 6.45 -22.54
CA SER A 89 -13.99 6.94 -23.91
C SER A 89 -12.93 7.95 -24.34
N ASP A 90 -12.02 8.31 -23.43
CA ASP A 90 -10.94 9.27 -23.65
C ASP A 90 -9.67 8.87 -22.85
N PRO A 91 -8.64 8.30 -23.50
CA PRO A 91 -7.47 7.71 -22.84
C PRO A 91 -6.49 8.74 -22.25
N GLN A 92 -6.60 10.03 -22.59
CA GLN A 92 -5.64 11.05 -22.13
C GLN A 92 -6.06 11.77 -20.85
N VAL A 93 -7.36 11.94 -20.61
CA VAL A 93 -7.87 12.67 -19.43
C VAL A 93 -7.73 11.84 -18.15
N SER A 94 -7.83 10.51 -18.27
CA SER A 94 -7.82 9.63 -17.11
C SER A 94 -6.44 9.33 -16.52
N PHE A 95 -5.35 9.43 -17.29
CA PHE A 95 -4.02 9.03 -16.82
C PHE A 95 -3.25 10.19 -16.15
N LEU A 96 -3.39 11.42 -16.67
CA LEU A 96 -2.71 12.60 -16.13
C LEU A 96 -3.32 13.07 -14.80
N ASP A 97 -4.64 13.06 -14.66
CA ASP A 97 -5.29 13.46 -13.41
C ASP A 97 -4.99 12.48 -12.27
N LEU A 98 -4.87 11.19 -12.58
CA LEU A 98 -4.51 10.15 -11.62
C LEU A 98 -3.09 10.28 -11.09
N GLN A 99 -2.13 10.62 -11.95
CA GLN A 99 -0.76 10.91 -11.52
C GLN A 99 -0.70 12.14 -10.60
N ASN A 100 -1.57 13.13 -10.81
CA ASN A 100 -1.62 14.32 -9.98
C ASN A 100 -2.26 14.07 -8.60
N TYR A 101 -3.26 13.17 -8.50
CA TYR A 101 -3.79 12.69 -7.21
C TYR A 101 -2.79 11.82 -6.45
N ASP A 102 -2.07 10.96 -7.18
CA ASP A 102 -0.95 10.18 -6.66
C ASP A 102 0.08 11.13 -6.01
N THR A 103 0.46 12.22 -6.68
CA THR A 103 1.39 13.22 -6.15
C THR A 103 0.70 14.25 -5.26
N CYS A 104 0.34 13.86 -4.04
CA CYS A 104 0.10 14.85 -2.99
C CYS A 104 1.36 15.73 -2.85
N GLU A 105 1.31 16.98 -3.33
CA GLU A 105 2.45 17.93 -3.33
C GLU A 105 2.95 18.26 -1.90
N SER A 106 2.20 17.86 -0.87
CA SER A 106 2.61 18.01 0.54
C SER A 106 3.46 16.83 1.07
N CYS A 107 3.63 15.77 0.28
CA CYS A 107 4.43 14.59 0.63
C CYS A 107 5.55 14.38 -0.41
N PRO A 108 6.81 14.81 -0.14
CA PRO A 108 7.91 14.75 -1.11
C PRO A 108 8.44 13.32 -1.41
N TYR A 109 7.63 12.27 -1.21
CA TYR A 109 8.06 10.88 -1.27
C TYR A 109 7.21 9.98 -2.16
N LEU A 110 6.60 10.54 -3.21
CA LEU A 110 5.87 9.73 -4.16
C LEU A 110 6.63 9.55 -5.48
N ILE A 111 7.30 8.41 -5.61
CA ILE A 111 7.71 7.85 -6.90
C ILE A 111 7.21 6.41 -6.99
N ILE A 112 6.35 6.23 -7.98
CA ILE A 112 5.92 5.03 -8.69
C ILE A 112 7.03 3.95 -8.75
N LEU A 113 6.70 2.70 -8.39
CA LEU A 113 7.46 1.47 -8.69
C LEU A 113 8.99 1.65 -8.76
N LEU A 114 9.63 2.06 -7.67
CA LEU A 114 11.02 1.71 -7.43
C LEU A 114 11.09 0.89 -6.15
N ILE A 115 11.87 -0.17 -6.21
CA ILE A 115 12.37 -0.92 -5.05
C ILE A 115 13.14 0.10 -4.20
N GLY A 116 12.43 0.84 -3.36
CA GLY A 116 12.89 2.04 -2.68
C GLY A 116 12.52 1.96 -1.21
N TRP A 117 13.26 1.11 -0.48
CA TRP A 117 13.25 1.06 0.96
C TRP A 117 13.66 2.43 1.52
N LYS A 118 12.73 3.17 2.13
CA LYS A 118 13.04 4.40 2.86
C LYS A 118 13.03 4.11 4.36
N THR A 119 14.17 3.73 4.91
CA THR A 119 14.39 3.79 6.37
C THR A 119 14.29 5.23 6.83
N LYS A 120 13.46 5.51 7.83
CA LYS A 120 13.69 6.68 8.70
C LYS A 120 15.13 6.61 9.19
N GLU A 121 15.90 7.67 8.96
CA GLU A 121 17.24 7.81 9.53
C GLU A 121 17.13 7.71 11.05
N ALA A 122 17.51 6.57 11.60
CA ALA A 122 17.84 6.47 13.01
C ALA A 122 19.25 7.03 13.15
N ASN A 123 19.36 8.21 13.78
CA ASN A 123 20.61 8.75 14.31
C ASN A 123 21.35 7.63 15.06
N VAL A 124 22.44 7.14 14.47
CA VAL A 124 23.50 6.48 15.22
C VAL A 124 24.46 7.59 15.59
N GLU A 125 24.28 8.11 16.79
CA GLU A 125 25.24 8.96 17.47
C GLU A 125 26.52 8.13 17.65
N SER A 126 27.58 8.53 16.95
CA SER A 126 28.91 7.95 17.05
C SER A 126 29.68 8.63 18.17
N THR A 127 29.69 8.07 19.38
CA THR A 127 30.87 7.86 20.26
C THR A 127 30.47 7.28 21.61
#